data_AF-A0A2V9X104-F1
#
_entry.id   AF-A0A2V9X104-F1
#
_cell.length_a   1.000
_cell.length_b   1.000
_cell.length_c   1.000
_cell.angle_alpha   90.00
_cell.angle_beta   90.00
_cell.angle_gamma   90.00
#
_symmetry.space_group_name_H-M   'P 1'
#
loop_
_entity.id
_entity.type
_entity.pdbx_description
1 polymer ?
#
loop_
_entity_poly.entity_id
_entity_poly.type
_entity_poly.pdbx_seq_one_letter_code
_entity_poly.pdbx_strand_id
1 'polypeptide(L)'
;MTLSSMVVSRDWQEVSVLECILGSLQMDVAVENVPERALARLNKSKIDALIVDCDLDGSAQFLRELQREHRHPNAAPLVIMGSRHRKKDLEATGALFAFDKPISVEQAVHTLSAARNMILDGRLRYHRAGLEVPVALSCNPRKRVEAQLINLSQGGLQVHSDELFETNKPLQVCFELPGTKHAMKAQAQVAWRDSRGNLGIRFLKVAPRSQRVLQLWLAQQYFAN
;
A
#
# COMPACT_ATOMS: atom_id res chain seq x y z
N MET A 1 7.88 6.71 -8.14
CA MET A 1 8.57 5.52 -7.56
C MET A 1 8.10 4.24 -8.25
N THR A 2 9.01 3.41 -8.76
CA THR A 2 8.70 2.06 -9.30
C THR A 2 8.56 1.04 -8.17
N LEU A 3 7.71 0.03 -8.35
CA LEU A 3 7.63 -1.09 -7.41
C LEU A 3 8.75 -2.08 -7.74
N SER A 4 9.33 -2.73 -6.74
CA SER A 4 10.34 -3.77 -6.98
C SER A 4 9.75 -5.17 -6.82
N SER A 5 10.08 -6.07 -7.73
CA SER A 5 9.65 -7.46 -7.70
C SER A 5 10.84 -8.40 -7.89
N MET A 6 10.73 -9.62 -7.37
CA MET A 6 11.71 -10.67 -7.58
C MET A 6 11.04 -11.94 -8.08
N VAL A 7 11.57 -12.50 -9.15
CA VAL A 7 11.18 -13.81 -9.70
C VAL A 7 12.27 -14.82 -9.35
N VAL A 8 11.87 -15.90 -8.68
CA VAL A 8 12.77 -17.01 -8.30
C VAL A 8 12.43 -18.21 -9.17
N SER A 9 13.13 -18.36 -10.30
CA SER A 9 12.94 -19.45 -11.26
C SER A 9 14.20 -19.71 -12.08
N ARG A 10 14.31 -20.92 -12.63
CA ARG A 10 15.32 -21.30 -13.64
C ARG A 10 14.75 -21.36 -15.05
N ASP A 11 13.43 -21.26 -15.21
CA ASP A 11 12.75 -21.33 -16.50
C ASP A 11 12.77 -19.95 -17.19
N TRP A 12 13.70 -19.78 -18.14
CA TRP A 12 13.84 -18.52 -18.87
C TRP A 12 12.61 -18.16 -19.72
N GLN A 13 11.82 -19.13 -20.19
CA GLN A 13 10.64 -18.85 -20.99
C GLN A 13 9.55 -18.22 -20.12
N GLU A 14 9.30 -18.80 -18.95
CA GLU A 14 8.36 -18.26 -17.97
C GLU A 14 8.82 -16.90 -17.41
N VAL A 15 10.11 -16.78 -17.08
CA VAL A 15 10.72 -15.53 -16.60
C VAL A 15 10.53 -14.42 -17.62
N SER A 16 10.79 -14.67 -18.91
CA SER A 16 10.66 -13.64 -19.96
C SER A 16 9.22 -13.12 -20.09
N VAL A 17 8.22 -13.99 -19.94
CA VAL A 17 6.80 -13.60 -19.94
C VAL A 17 6.48 -12.73 -18.73
N LEU A 18 6.96 -13.12 -17.54
CA LEU A 18 6.76 -12.35 -16.32
C LEU A 18 7.46 -10.99 -16.35
N GLU A 19 8.68 -10.92 -16.86
CA GLU A 19 9.43 -9.66 -17.02
C GLU A 19 8.68 -8.68 -17.93
N CYS A 20 8.12 -9.16 -19.05
CA CYS A 20 7.31 -8.34 -19.94
C CYS A 20 6.06 -7.79 -19.24
N ILE A 21 5.32 -8.64 -18.52
CA ILE A 21 4.09 -8.25 -17.83
C ILE A 21 4.40 -7.29 -16.68
N LEU A 22 5.37 -7.61 -15.84
CA LEU A 22 5.79 -6.76 -14.71
C LEU A 22 6.31 -5.40 -15.19
N GLY A 23 7.07 -5.38 -16.29
CA GLY A 23 7.50 -4.15 -16.96
C GLY A 23 6.33 -3.29 -17.40
N SER A 24 5.30 -3.89 -18.01
CA SER A 24 4.06 -3.18 -18.39
C SER A 24 3.30 -2.61 -17.17
N LEU A 25 3.45 -3.25 -16.00
CA LEU A 25 2.87 -2.83 -14.73
C LEU A 25 3.74 -1.83 -13.95
N GLN A 26 4.85 -1.35 -14.54
CA GLN A 26 5.83 -0.46 -13.91
C GLN A 26 6.44 -1.05 -12.63
N MET A 27 6.71 -2.36 -12.67
CA MET A 27 7.39 -3.10 -11.62
C MET A 27 8.76 -3.51 -12.13
N ASP A 28 9.81 -3.06 -11.44
CA ASP A 28 11.18 -3.50 -11.68
C ASP A 28 11.31 -4.97 -11.30
N VAL A 29 12.04 -5.74 -12.11
CA VAL A 29 12.15 -7.20 -11.92
C VAL A 29 13.59 -7.59 -11.67
N ALA A 30 13.83 -8.29 -10.56
CA ALA A 30 15.05 -9.02 -10.31
C ALA A 30 14.81 -10.51 -10.51
N VAL A 31 15.71 -11.21 -11.18
CA VAL A 31 15.63 -12.66 -11.38
C VAL A 31 16.73 -13.34 -10.58
N GLU A 32 16.36 -14.34 -9.78
CA GLU A 32 17.30 -15.21 -9.09
C GLU A 32 16.99 -16.67 -9.41
N ASN A 33 18.00 -17.41 -9.85
CA ASN A 33 17.87 -18.81 -10.27
C ASN A 33 18.28 -19.82 -9.19
N VAL A 34 18.64 -19.31 -8.01
CA VAL A 34 19.12 -20.06 -6.85
C VAL A 34 18.43 -19.50 -5.60
N PRO A 35 17.68 -20.32 -4.84
CA PRO A 35 16.91 -19.83 -3.69
C PRO A 35 17.76 -19.16 -2.61
N GLU A 36 19.00 -19.60 -2.38
CA GLU A 36 19.92 -18.99 -1.41
C GLU A 36 20.29 -17.56 -1.79
N ARG A 37 20.46 -17.31 -3.09
CA ARG A 37 20.72 -15.95 -3.61
C ARG A 37 19.48 -15.07 -3.50
N ALA A 38 18.29 -15.64 -3.74
CA ALA A 38 17.03 -14.96 -3.54
C ALA A 38 16.86 -14.51 -2.08
N LEU A 39 17.16 -15.39 -1.11
CA LEU A 39 17.11 -15.05 0.31
C LEU A 39 18.16 -13.97 0.68
N ALA A 40 19.39 -14.11 0.19
CA ALA A 40 20.43 -13.10 0.41
C ALA A 40 20.04 -11.72 -0.15
N ARG A 41 19.28 -11.67 -1.25
CA ARG A 41 18.77 -10.42 -1.84
C ARG A 41 17.61 -9.85 -1.03
N LEU A 42 16.66 -10.67 -0.57
CA LEU A 42 15.55 -10.24 0.29
C LEU A 42 16.06 -9.56 1.57
N ASN A 43 17.20 -10.02 2.11
CA ASN A 43 17.83 -9.42 3.29
C ASN A 43 18.61 -8.13 3.00
N LYS A 44 18.95 -7.84 1.74
CA LYS A 44 19.73 -6.66 1.33
C LYS A 44 18.90 -5.56 0.69
N SER A 45 17.79 -5.93 0.05
CA SER A 45 16.99 -5.04 -0.78
C SER A 45 15.52 -5.18 -0.46
N LYS A 46 14.80 -4.05 -0.50
CA LYS A 46 13.35 -4.06 -0.40
C LYS A 46 12.74 -4.64 -1.67
N ILE A 47 11.99 -5.73 -1.54
CA ILE A 47 11.19 -6.34 -2.60
C ILE A 47 9.72 -6.17 -2.23
N ASP A 48 8.92 -5.62 -3.14
CA ASP A 48 7.48 -5.38 -2.95
C ASP A 48 6.62 -6.56 -3.40
N ALA A 49 7.11 -7.41 -4.30
CA ALA A 49 6.42 -8.64 -4.72
C ALA A 49 7.43 -9.78 -4.95
N LEU A 50 7.11 -10.97 -4.45
CA LEU A 50 7.93 -12.17 -4.61
C LEU A 50 7.15 -13.21 -5.42
N ILE A 51 7.72 -13.66 -6.53
CA ILE A 51 7.17 -14.72 -7.37
C ILE A 51 8.12 -15.92 -7.30
N VAL A 52 7.64 -17.09 -6.88
CA VAL A 52 8.46 -18.27 -6.63
C VAL A 52 7.99 -19.43 -7.51
N ASP A 53 8.92 -20.00 -8.26
CA ASP A 53 8.71 -21.26 -8.96
C ASP A 53 8.81 -22.43 -7.98
N CYS A 54 7.71 -23.14 -7.76
CA CYS A 54 7.68 -24.31 -6.90
C CYS A 54 8.34 -25.51 -7.56
N ASP A 55 8.47 -25.54 -8.88
CA ASP A 55 9.16 -26.62 -9.60
C ASP A 55 10.70 -26.47 -9.53
N LEU A 56 11.20 -25.37 -8.95
CA LEU A 56 12.62 -25.15 -8.68
C LEU A 56 13.13 -25.99 -7.50
N ASP A 57 14.27 -26.66 -7.68
CA ASP A 57 14.94 -27.37 -6.58
C ASP A 57 15.24 -26.43 -5.40
N GLY A 58 14.83 -26.84 -4.20
CA GLY A 58 15.02 -26.06 -2.97
C GLY A 58 13.92 -25.03 -2.68
N SER A 59 12.94 -24.84 -3.58
CA SER A 59 11.80 -23.92 -3.39
C SER A 59 11.05 -24.17 -2.08
N ALA A 60 10.80 -25.43 -1.73
CA ALA A 60 10.08 -25.79 -0.50
C ALA A 60 10.87 -25.42 0.77
N GLN A 61 12.20 -25.52 0.76
CA GLN A 61 13.02 -25.08 1.90
C GLN A 61 13.03 -23.56 1.99
N PHE A 62 13.23 -22.88 0.86
CA PHE A 62 13.17 -21.43 0.76
C PHE A 62 11.86 -20.84 1.29
N LEU A 63 10.71 -21.42 0.92
CA LEU A 63 9.40 -20.98 1.41
C LEU A 63 9.26 -21.18 2.94
N ARG A 64 9.79 -22.27 3.50
CA ARG A 64 9.80 -22.48 4.96
C ARG A 64 10.69 -21.48 5.69
N GLU A 65 11.86 -21.14 5.12
CA GLU A 65 12.75 -20.13 5.67
C GLU A 65 12.11 -18.75 5.61
N LEU A 66 11.46 -18.41 4.49
CA LEU A 66 10.71 -17.16 4.31
C LEU A 66 9.64 -17.00 5.40
N GLN A 67 8.90 -18.05 5.73
CA GLN A 67 7.90 -18.03 6.80
C GLN A 67 8.49 -17.85 8.20
N ARG A 68 9.69 -18.39 8.44
CA ARG A 68 10.37 -18.31 9.74
C ARG A 68 10.96 -16.93 9.98
N GLU A 69 11.64 -16.38 8.97
CA GLU A 69 12.36 -15.10 9.05
C GLU A 69 11.44 -13.91 8.84
N HIS A 70 10.49 -13.99 7.91
CA HIS A 70 9.57 -12.91 7.58
C HIS A 70 8.18 -13.17 8.18
N ARG A 71 8.10 -13.21 9.52
CA ARG A 71 6.85 -13.35 10.32
C ARG A 71 5.80 -12.23 10.11
N HIS A 72 6.02 -11.32 9.15
CA HIS A 72 5.06 -10.30 8.77
C HIS A 72 4.48 -10.63 7.39
N PRO A 73 3.34 -11.35 7.32
CA PRO A 73 2.66 -11.67 6.06
C PRO A 73 2.05 -10.45 5.33
N ASN A 74 2.46 -9.22 5.69
CA ASN A 74 1.76 -7.98 5.32
C ASN A 74 2.61 -6.97 4.55
N ALA A 75 3.88 -7.27 4.23
CA ALA A 75 4.77 -6.31 3.57
C ALA A 75 4.86 -6.49 2.05
N ALA A 76 4.83 -7.72 1.54
CA ALA A 76 4.96 -8.01 0.11
C ALA A 76 4.08 -9.22 -0.28
N PRO A 77 3.25 -9.15 -1.33
CA PRO A 77 2.62 -10.32 -1.91
C PRO A 77 3.62 -11.41 -2.30
N LEU A 78 3.31 -12.63 -1.86
CA LEU A 78 3.93 -13.86 -2.35
C LEU A 78 3.01 -14.51 -3.38
N VAL A 79 3.59 -14.82 -4.54
CA VAL A 79 2.95 -15.53 -5.65
C VAL A 79 3.73 -16.81 -5.91
N ILE A 80 3.04 -17.94 -6.05
CA ILE A 80 3.68 -19.24 -6.34
C ILE A 80 3.31 -19.74 -7.73
N MET A 81 4.24 -20.38 -8.43
CA MET A 81 4.03 -20.99 -9.75
C MET A 81 4.26 -22.49 -9.65
N GLY A 82 3.38 -23.32 -10.23
CA GLY A 82 3.62 -24.76 -10.24
C GLY A 82 2.72 -25.55 -11.17
N SER A 83 3.17 -26.74 -11.53
CA SER A 83 2.54 -27.65 -12.51
C SER A 83 1.20 -28.26 -12.06
N ARG A 84 0.84 -28.13 -10.78
CA ARG A 84 -0.50 -28.43 -10.21
C ARG A 84 -0.48 -28.17 -8.71
N HIS A 85 -1.00 -27.04 -8.25
CA HIS A 85 -1.23 -26.81 -6.82
C HIS A 85 -2.69 -27.04 -6.46
N ARG A 86 -2.92 -28.06 -5.63
CA ARG A 86 -4.15 -28.20 -4.84
C ARG A 86 -4.16 -27.00 -3.89
N LYS A 87 -5.29 -26.31 -3.71
CA LYS A 87 -5.48 -25.17 -2.78
C LYS A 87 -4.77 -25.26 -1.41
N LYS A 88 -4.48 -26.48 -0.93
CA LYS A 88 -3.69 -26.78 0.27
C LYS A 88 -2.28 -26.16 0.29
N ASP A 89 -1.65 -25.94 -0.86
CA ASP A 89 -0.28 -25.43 -0.92
C ASP A 89 -0.21 -23.90 -0.69
N LEU A 90 -1.28 -23.13 -0.98
CA LEU A 90 -1.32 -21.70 -0.66
C LEU A 90 -1.38 -21.46 0.85
N GLU A 91 -2.21 -22.22 1.57
CA GLU A 91 -2.34 -22.13 3.03
C GLU A 91 -1.03 -22.53 3.73
N ALA A 92 -0.37 -23.58 3.23
CA ALA A 92 0.88 -24.07 3.79
C ALA A 92 2.07 -23.14 3.52
N THR A 93 2.05 -22.35 2.45
CA THR A 93 3.14 -21.46 2.04
C THR A 93 2.92 -20.00 2.45
N GLY A 94 1.68 -19.61 2.79
CA GLY A 94 1.34 -18.22 3.07
C GLY A 94 1.31 -17.35 1.80
N ALA A 95 1.25 -17.97 0.63
CA ALA A 95 1.11 -17.28 -0.65
C ALA A 95 -0.27 -16.62 -0.75
N LEU A 96 -0.29 -15.38 -1.25
CA LEU A 96 -1.53 -14.63 -1.47
C LEU A 96 -2.14 -14.95 -2.84
N PHE A 97 -1.31 -15.35 -3.79
CA PHE A 97 -1.72 -15.70 -5.14
C PHE A 97 -0.97 -16.93 -5.67
N ALA A 98 -1.51 -17.56 -6.71
CA ALA A 98 -0.88 -18.68 -7.38
C ALA A 98 -1.08 -18.62 -8.90
N PHE A 99 -0.14 -19.22 -9.62
CA PHE A 99 -0.17 -19.51 -11.04
C PHE A 99 -0.23 -21.01 -11.26
N ASP A 100 -1.10 -21.42 -12.17
CA ASP A 100 -1.09 -22.76 -12.71
C ASP A 100 -0.15 -22.77 -13.92
N LYS A 101 0.80 -23.70 -13.95
CA LYS A 101 1.58 -23.93 -15.16
C LYS A 101 0.79 -24.83 -16.14
N PRO A 102 0.85 -24.56 -17.45
CA PRO A 102 1.62 -23.49 -18.10
C PRO A 102 1.02 -22.09 -17.84
N ILE A 103 1.89 -21.10 -17.59
CA ILE A 103 1.46 -19.73 -17.26
C ILE A 103 0.81 -19.08 -18.48
N SER A 104 -0.50 -18.80 -18.40
CA SER A 104 -1.17 -17.99 -19.41
C SER A 104 -0.91 -16.50 -19.18
N VAL A 105 -0.78 -15.74 -20.27
CA VAL A 105 -0.61 -14.28 -20.19
C VAL A 105 -1.78 -13.62 -19.47
N GLU A 106 -3.01 -14.09 -19.72
CA GLU A 106 -4.21 -13.57 -19.06
C GLU A 106 -4.18 -13.78 -17.53
N GLN A 107 -3.83 -15.00 -17.09
CA GLN A 107 -3.71 -15.31 -15.67
C GLN A 107 -2.60 -14.48 -15.02
N ALA A 108 -1.45 -14.39 -15.67
CA ALA A 108 -0.31 -13.59 -15.22
C ALA A 108 -0.67 -12.10 -15.06
N VAL A 109 -1.27 -11.49 -16.09
CA VAL A 109 -1.71 -10.09 -16.03
C VAL A 109 -2.72 -9.88 -14.91
N HIS A 110 -3.74 -10.74 -14.79
CA HIS A 110 -4.77 -10.61 -13.77
C HIS A 110 -4.19 -10.69 -12.35
N THR A 111 -3.40 -11.73 -12.06
CA THR A 111 -2.82 -11.96 -10.74
C THR A 111 -1.79 -10.90 -10.35
N LEU A 112 -0.88 -10.53 -11.26
CA LEU A 112 0.13 -9.51 -10.97
C LEU A 112 -0.50 -8.12 -10.84
N SER A 113 -1.55 -7.82 -11.59
CA SER A 113 -2.32 -6.58 -11.41
C SER A 113 -3.00 -6.53 -10.04
N ALA A 114 -3.57 -7.65 -9.58
CA ALA A 114 -4.16 -7.76 -8.24
C ALA A 114 -3.09 -7.57 -7.14
N ALA A 115 -1.93 -8.23 -7.27
CA ALA A 115 -0.80 -8.07 -6.35
C ALA A 115 -0.32 -6.62 -6.30
N ARG A 116 -0.13 -5.97 -7.45
CA ARG A 116 0.24 -4.56 -7.57
C ARG A 116 -0.76 -3.64 -6.88
N ASN A 117 -2.05 -3.83 -7.14
CA ASN A 117 -3.10 -3.00 -6.55
C ASN A 117 -3.14 -3.14 -5.03
N MET A 118 -2.91 -4.34 -4.51
CA MET A 118 -2.82 -4.57 -3.06
C MET A 118 -1.61 -3.87 -2.42
N ILE A 119 -0.44 -3.90 -3.08
CA ILE A 119 0.74 -3.16 -2.62
C ILE A 119 0.44 -1.66 -2.58
N LEU A 120 -0.14 -1.12 -3.67
CA LEU A 120 -0.46 0.29 -3.79
C LEU A 120 -1.54 0.72 -2.79
N ASP A 121 -2.58 -0.09 -2.56
CA ASP A 121 -3.58 0.18 -1.52
C ASP A 121 -2.91 0.28 -0.15
N GLY A 122 -2.05 -0.68 0.19
CA GLY A 122 -1.27 -0.64 1.43
C GLY A 122 -0.46 0.66 1.59
N ARG A 123 0.26 1.07 0.55
CA ARG A 123 1.07 2.30 0.56
C ARG A 123 0.21 3.57 0.63
N LEU A 124 -0.86 3.64 -0.16
CA LEU A 124 -1.75 4.79 -0.23
C LEU A 124 -2.59 4.96 1.04
N ARG A 125 -2.91 3.89 1.76
CA ARG A 125 -3.61 3.94 3.04
C ARG A 125 -2.82 4.71 4.11
N TYR A 126 -1.50 4.54 4.14
CA TYR A 126 -0.62 5.19 5.13
C TYR A 126 0.12 6.42 4.61
N HIS A 127 0.07 6.68 3.30
CA HIS A 127 0.66 7.88 2.71
C HIS A 127 0.06 9.15 3.32
N ARG A 128 0.94 10.10 3.64
CA ARG A 128 0.56 11.44 4.09
C ARG A 128 1.16 12.46 3.13
N ALA A 129 0.31 13.20 2.42
CA ALA A 129 0.74 14.32 1.60
C ALA A 129 0.97 15.54 2.49
N GLY A 130 2.17 16.14 2.44
CA GLY A 130 2.46 17.42 3.10
C GLY A 130 1.78 18.57 2.39
N LEU A 131 1.03 19.39 3.11
CA LEU A 131 0.17 20.44 2.55
C LEU A 131 0.03 21.58 3.53
N GLU A 132 0.10 22.82 3.03
CA GLU A 132 -0.11 24.04 3.80
C GLU A 132 -1.36 24.76 3.29
N VAL A 133 -2.53 24.37 3.80
CA VAL A 133 -3.81 24.99 3.46
C VAL A 133 -4.64 25.29 4.70
N PRO A 134 -5.47 26.36 4.69
CA PRO A 134 -6.35 26.65 5.81
C PRO A 134 -7.41 25.56 5.96
N VAL A 135 -7.66 25.18 7.20
CA VAL A 135 -8.66 24.20 7.61
C VAL A 135 -9.55 24.82 8.65
N ALA A 136 -10.86 24.66 8.49
CA ALA A 136 -11.84 25.03 9.48
C ALA A 136 -12.20 23.84 10.36
N LEU A 137 -12.09 24.03 11.68
CA LEU A 137 -12.48 23.09 12.71
C LEU A 137 -13.71 23.63 13.46
N SER A 138 -14.70 22.79 13.72
CA SER A 138 -15.93 23.18 14.42
C SER A 138 -16.37 22.09 15.38
N CYS A 139 -16.20 22.31 16.68
CA CYS A 139 -16.73 21.43 17.73
C CYS A 139 -18.24 21.61 17.92
N ASN A 140 -18.74 22.84 17.76
CA ASN A 140 -20.14 23.21 17.88
C ASN A 140 -20.54 24.08 16.67
N PRO A 141 -21.80 24.05 16.18
CA PRO A 141 -22.23 24.81 15.00
C PRO A 141 -21.97 26.32 15.04
N ARG A 142 -21.76 26.88 16.25
CA ARG A 142 -21.54 28.31 16.49
C ARG A 142 -20.08 28.73 16.62
N LYS A 143 -19.13 27.79 16.78
CA LYS A 143 -17.69 28.11 16.94
C LYS A 143 -16.90 27.43 15.85
N ARG A 144 -16.40 28.24 14.90
CA ARG A 144 -15.47 27.83 13.85
C ARG A 144 -14.09 28.37 14.21
N VAL A 145 -13.10 27.49 14.21
CA VAL A 145 -11.69 27.78 14.47
C VAL A 145 -10.92 27.54 13.19
N GLU A 146 -10.03 28.46 12.83
CA GLU A 146 -9.09 28.26 11.73
C GLU A 146 -7.82 27.56 12.24
N ALA A 147 -7.30 26.67 11.42
CA ALA A 147 -6.10 25.88 11.69
C ALA A 147 -5.33 25.70 10.38
N GLN A 148 -4.03 25.48 10.48
CA GLN A 148 -3.18 25.23 9.31
C GLN A 148 -3.06 23.72 9.09
N LEU A 149 -3.41 23.21 7.91
CA LEU A 149 -3.06 21.83 7.53
C LEU A 149 -1.54 21.68 7.49
N ILE A 150 -1.02 20.56 7.98
CA ILE A 150 0.39 20.16 7.85
C ILE A 150 0.50 18.99 6.89
N ASN A 151 -0.35 17.98 7.07
CA ASN A 151 -0.39 16.83 6.18
C ASN A 151 -1.76 16.14 6.19
N LEU A 152 -2.04 15.40 5.13
CA LEU A 152 -3.32 14.75 4.86
C LEU A 152 -3.11 13.30 4.44
N SER A 153 -3.95 12.40 4.96
CA SER A 153 -3.99 10.98 4.64
C SER A 153 -5.43 10.55 4.35
N GLN A 154 -5.61 9.30 3.89
CA GLN A 154 -6.96 8.76 3.67
C GLN A 154 -7.81 8.70 4.95
N GLY A 155 -7.16 8.55 6.12
CA GLY A 155 -7.82 8.36 7.41
C GLY A 155 -7.90 9.61 8.30
N GLY A 156 -7.29 10.72 7.89
CA GLY A 156 -7.23 11.91 8.73
C GLY A 156 -6.13 12.88 8.32
N LEU A 157 -5.89 13.86 9.18
CA LEU A 157 -5.00 14.98 8.92
C LEU A 157 -4.25 15.41 10.18
N GLN A 158 -3.12 16.07 9.98
CA GLN A 158 -2.42 16.80 11.03
C GLN A 158 -2.60 18.29 10.75
N VAL A 159 -2.91 19.05 11.80
CA VAL A 159 -3.03 20.51 11.73
C VAL A 159 -2.25 21.17 12.85
N HIS A 160 -1.95 22.44 12.66
CA HIS A 160 -1.49 23.36 13.70
C HIS A 160 -2.63 24.32 14.06
N SER A 161 -2.87 24.53 15.36
CA SER A 161 -3.85 25.51 15.84
C SER A 161 -3.41 26.08 17.20
N ASP A 162 -3.63 27.38 17.39
CA ASP A 162 -3.40 28.07 18.66
C ASP A 162 -4.50 27.79 19.69
N GLU A 163 -5.65 27.25 19.26
CA GLU A 163 -6.78 26.94 20.11
C GLU A 163 -6.65 25.56 20.77
N LEU A 164 -7.20 25.45 21.98
CA LEU A 164 -7.22 24.19 22.73
C LEU A 164 -8.42 23.34 22.31
N PHE A 165 -8.13 22.11 21.88
CA PHE A 165 -9.14 21.10 21.58
C PHE A 165 -9.08 19.96 22.60
N GLU A 166 -10.25 19.46 22.97
CA GLU A 166 -10.38 18.26 23.78
C GLU A 166 -10.19 17.01 22.92
N THR A 167 -9.37 16.07 23.42
CA THR A 167 -9.16 14.77 22.79
C THR A 167 -10.43 13.93 22.82
N ASN A 168 -10.64 13.10 21.80
CA ASN A 168 -11.79 12.19 21.68
C ASN A 168 -13.17 12.85 21.59
N LYS A 169 -13.27 14.18 21.51
CA LYS A 169 -14.54 14.84 21.16
C LYS A 169 -14.72 14.90 19.63
N PRO A 170 -15.95 14.65 19.13
CA PRO A 170 -16.23 14.79 17.72
C PRO A 170 -16.19 16.27 17.31
N LEU A 171 -15.67 16.53 16.12
CA LEU A 171 -15.63 17.84 15.49
C LEU A 171 -15.90 17.72 13.99
N GLN A 172 -16.34 18.80 13.37
CA GLN A 172 -16.45 18.92 11.93
C GLN A 172 -15.18 19.56 11.38
N VAL A 173 -14.63 18.96 10.34
CA VAL A 173 -13.51 19.53 9.57
C VAL A 173 -14.01 19.94 8.20
N CYS A 174 -13.62 21.13 7.75
CA CYS A 174 -13.84 21.59 6.38
C CYS A 174 -12.56 22.21 5.79
N PHE A 175 -12.18 21.79 4.59
CA PHE A 175 -11.04 22.35 3.85
C PHE A 175 -11.22 22.09 2.34
N GLU A 176 -10.47 22.81 1.50
CA GLU A 176 -10.47 22.58 0.05
C GLU A 176 -9.26 21.73 -0.36
N LEU A 177 -9.45 20.79 -1.27
CA LEU A 177 -8.35 20.00 -1.82
C LEU A 177 -7.60 20.82 -2.89
N PRO A 178 -6.28 21.03 -2.76
CA PRO A 178 -5.49 21.82 -3.70
C PRO A 178 -5.64 21.35 -5.15
N GLY A 179 -5.74 22.29 -6.09
CA GLY A 179 -5.91 21.97 -7.52
C GLY A 179 -7.30 21.42 -7.87
N THR A 180 -8.23 21.38 -6.92
CA THR A 180 -9.62 20.97 -7.14
C THR A 180 -10.58 22.07 -6.68
N LYS A 181 -11.84 22.00 -7.13
CA LYS A 181 -12.94 22.81 -6.59
C LYS A 181 -13.75 22.07 -5.51
N HIS A 182 -13.19 20.97 -4.98
CA HIS A 182 -13.91 20.08 -4.07
C HIS A 182 -13.63 20.44 -2.62
N ALA A 183 -14.68 20.90 -1.92
CA ALA A 183 -14.63 21.11 -0.48
C ALA A 183 -14.83 19.78 0.25
N MET A 184 -13.82 19.41 1.05
CA MET A 184 -13.90 18.29 1.98
C MET A 184 -14.67 18.68 3.21
N LYS A 185 -15.61 17.82 3.61
CA LYS A 185 -16.35 17.91 4.88
C LYS A 185 -16.34 16.53 5.53
N ALA A 186 -15.93 16.46 6.79
CA ALA A 186 -15.82 15.21 7.52
C ALA A 186 -16.16 15.41 8.99
N GLN A 187 -16.88 14.43 9.56
CA GLN A 187 -16.91 14.25 11.00
C GLN A 187 -15.60 13.59 11.41
N ALA A 188 -14.94 14.12 12.42
CA ALA A 188 -13.63 13.70 12.86
C ALA A 188 -13.50 13.76 14.38
N GLN A 189 -12.38 13.33 14.92
CA GLN A 189 -12.01 13.50 16.32
C GLN A 189 -10.53 13.83 16.46
N VAL A 190 -10.17 14.56 17.52
CA VAL A 190 -8.76 14.73 17.91
C VAL A 190 -8.26 13.40 18.49
N ALA A 191 -7.28 12.80 17.83
CA ALA A 191 -6.64 11.55 18.21
C ALA A 191 -5.44 11.79 19.15
N TRP A 192 -4.69 12.86 18.94
CA TRP A 192 -3.58 13.27 19.79
C TRP A 192 -3.32 14.76 19.64
N ARG A 193 -2.58 15.31 20.61
CA ARG A 193 -2.06 16.69 20.60
C ARG A 193 -0.64 16.68 21.15
N ASP A 194 0.20 17.56 20.64
CA ASP A 194 1.53 17.78 21.21
C ASP A 194 1.61 19.11 21.98
N SER A 195 2.76 19.39 22.57
CA SER A 195 3.04 20.64 23.29
C SER A 195 3.31 21.83 22.37
N ARG A 196 3.40 21.62 21.05
CA ARG A 196 3.72 22.63 20.03
C ARG A 196 2.47 23.13 19.30
N GLY A 197 1.28 22.74 19.75
CA GLY A 197 0.02 23.14 19.10
C GLY A 197 -0.37 22.29 17.89
N ASN A 198 0.31 21.16 17.64
CA ASN A 198 -0.09 20.23 16.58
C ASN A 198 -1.14 19.25 17.09
N LEU A 199 -2.10 18.96 16.21
CA LEU A 199 -3.21 18.06 16.46
C LEU A 199 -3.25 16.98 15.39
N GLY A 200 -3.32 15.73 15.82
CA GLY A 200 -3.70 14.63 14.96
C GLY A 200 -5.22 14.47 14.95
N ILE A 201 -5.84 14.57 13.79
CA ILE A 201 -7.30 14.46 13.62
C ILE A 201 -7.60 13.23 12.78
N ARG A 202 -8.45 12.33 13.30
CA ARG A 202 -8.90 11.11 12.62
C ARG A 202 -10.31 11.30 12.07
N PHE A 203 -10.53 10.96 10.80
CA PHE A 203 -11.86 10.94 10.22
C PHE A 203 -12.70 9.82 10.84
N LEU A 204 -13.93 10.16 11.21
CA LEU A 204 -14.94 9.23 11.69
C LEU A 204 -15.96 8.93 10.59
N LYS A 205 -16.37 9.96 9.84
CA LYS A 205 -17.33 9.83 8.75
C LYS A 205 -17.00 10.82 7.64
N VAL A 206 -16.83 10.29 6.45
CA VAL A 206 -16.64 11.04 5.21
C VAL A 206 -17.71 10.58 4.22
N ALA A 207 -18.31 11.50 3.48
CA ALA A 207 -19.28 11.14 2.44
C ALA A 207 -18.58 10.27 1.36
N PRO A 208 -19.20 9.19 0.83
CA PRO A 208 -18.54 8.29 -0.11
C PRO A 208 -17.94 8.99 -1.34
N ARG A 209 -18.64 10.00 -1.87
CA ARG A 209 -18.12 10.83 -2.97
C ARG A 209 -16.86 11.58 -2.57
N SER A 210 -16.85 12.25 -1.42
CA SER A 210 -15.67 12.97 -0.90
C SER A 210 -14.52 12.02 -0.61
N GLN A 211 -14.80 10.82 -0.08
CA GLN A 211 -13.78 9.80 0.16
C GLN A 211 -13.09 9.38 -1.15
N ARG A 212 -13.88 9.16 -2.22
CA ARG A 212 -13.32 8.81 -3.53
C ARG A 212 -12.46 9.92 -4.12
N VAL A 213 -12.90 11.18 -4.01
CA VAL A 213 -12.13 12.33 -4.47
C VAL A 213 -10.81 12.44 -3.68
N LEU A 214 -10.86 12.28 -2.36
CA LEU A 214 -9.66 12.28 -1.50
C LEU A 214 -8.67 11.16 -1.89
N GLN A 215 -9.16 9.95 -2.13
CA GLN A 215 -8.32 8.81 -2.54
C GLN A 215 -7.64 9.05 -3.88
N LEU A 216 -8.38 9.53 -4.89
CA LEU A 216 -7.84 9.86 -6.20
C LEU A 216 -6.80 10.98 -6.12
N TRP A 217 -7.10 12.02 -5.34
CA TRP A 217 -6.19 13.15 -5.15
C TRP A 217 -4.90 12.71 -4.44
N LEU A 218 -5.00 11.91 -3.37
CA LEU A 218 -3.82 11.37 -2.68
C LEU A 218 -3.00 10.44 -3.57
N ALA A 219 -3.64 9.64 -4.43
CA ALA A 219 -2.93 8.82 -5.40
C ALA A 219 -2.13 9.67 -6.39
N GLN A 220 -2.72 10.76 -6.90
CA GLN A 220 -2.01 11.71 -7.76
C GLN A 220 -0.79 12.32 -7.05
N GLN A 221 -0.94 12.76 -5.80
CA GLN A 221 0.19 13.28 -5.02
C GLN A 221 1.28 12.23 -4.76
N TYR A 222 0.89 10.97 -4.56
CA TYR A 222 1.82 9.87 -4.33
C TYR A 222 2.68 9.58 -5.56
N PHE A 223 2.11 9.66 -6.77
CA PHE A 223 2.84 9.39 -8.02
C PHE A 223 3.57 10.60 -8.60
N ALA A 224 3.24 11.82 -8.17
CA ALA A 224 3.91 13.05 -8.59
C ALA A 224 5.26 13.29 -7.87
N ASN A 225 5.46 12.65 -6.72
CA ASN A 225 6.71 12.66 -5.94
C ASN A 225 7.55 11.39 -6.18
#